data_AF-A0A1S6GKS4-F1
#
_entry.id   AF-A0A1S6GKS4-F1
#
_cell.length_a   1.000
_cell.length_b   1.000
_cell.length_c   1.000
_cell.angle_alpha   90.00
_cell.angle_beta   90.00
_cell.angle_gamma   90.00
#
_symmetry.space_group_name_H-M   'P 1'
#
loop_
_entity.id
_entity.type
_entity.pdbx_description
1 polymer ?
#
loop_
_entity_poly.entity_id
_entity_poly.type
_entity_poly.pdbx_seq_one_letter_code
_entity_poly.pdbx_strand_id
1 'polypeptide(L)'
;MSNLRQQNIPAEDLSDLSGPAPRGAGLGDLLSGTPAPARREPLPQTGGGAVEQVLESPAPTRPKAASRPPRQASVRTRSKPTSAVYVSQGVKLRFEDYRHKAKKTNLQVVLEAITAKHGQLADIIKASAVSTAPVGGSLFPSDPSAVRYLGGGAVQIGFSPTPEQENVLDALGEELGFSTRSTWIAPILNAFLPGRKDS
;
A
#
# COMPACT_ATOMS: atom_id res chain seq x y z
N MET A 1 6.35 8.94 -65.01
CA MET A 1 6.54 7.47 -64.94
C MET A 1 6.86 7.14 -63.48
N SER A 2 5.82 6.89 -62.67
CA SER A 2 5.38 5.54 -62.23
C SER A 2 6.34 4.96 -61.18
N ASN A 3 5.96 4.65 -59.93
CA ASN A 3 4.80 3.87 -59.52
C ASN A 3 4.43 4.14 -58.04
N LEU A 4 3.29 4.77 -57.78
CA LEU A 4 2.63 4.70 -56.46
C LEU A 4 1.68 3.49 -56.51
N ARG A 5 2.05 2.39 -55.88
CA ARG A 5 1.17 1.22 -55.75
C ARG A 5 0.11 1.53 -54.69
N GLN A 6 -1.12 1.77 -55.12
CA GLN A 6 -2.29 1.73 -54.25
C GLN A 6 -2.43 0.31 -53.67
N GLN A 7 -2.26 0.19 -52.35
CA GLN A 7 -2.63 -1.03 -51.62
C GLN A 7 -4.16 -1.12 -51.60
N ASN A 8 -4.69 -2.17 -52.23
CA ASN A 8 -6.09 -2.58 -52.08
C ASN A 8 -6.28 -3.14 -50.67
N ILE A 9 -6.97 -2.39 -49.82
CA ILE A 9 -7.46 -2.90 -48.53
C ILE A 9 -8.87 -3.45 -48.82
N PRO A 10 -9.14 -4.74 -48.60
CA PRO A 10 -10.50 -5.26 -48.66
C PRO A 10 -11.37 -4.47 -47.68
N ALA A 11 -12.54 -4.02 -48.11
CA ALA A 11 -13.58 -3.53 -47.22
C ALA A 11 -14.15 -4.74 -46.46
N GLU A 12 -13.38 -5.23 -45.48
CA GLU A 12 -13.95 -6.13 -44.48
C GLU A 12 -14.95 -5.30 -43.66
N ASP A 13 -16.19 -5.73 -43.79
CA ASP A 13 -17.37 -5.18 -43.13
C ASP A 13 -17.21 -5.26 -41.61
N LEU A 14 -16.73 -4.17 -41.00
CA LEU A 14 -16.58 -4.01 -39.55
C LEU A 14 -17.94 -3.91 -38.82
N SER A 15 -19.06 -4.08 -39.53
CA SER A 15 -20.41 -3.99 -38.98
C SER A 15 -20.81 -5.21 -38.16
N ASP A 16 -20.07 -6.32 -38.22
CA ASP A 16 -20.46 -7.60 -37.58
C ASP A 16 -19.80 -7.85 -36.20
N LEU A 17 -19.04 -6.87 -35.67
CA LEU A 17 -18.48 -6.94 -34.31
C LEU A 17 -19.33 -6.21 -33.25
N SER A 18 -20.51 -5.69 -33.65
CA SER A 18 -21.44 -4.96 -32.77
C SER A 18 -22.55 -5.84 -32.17
N GLY A 19 -22.58 -7.14 -32.45
CA GLY A 19 -23.58 -8.06 -31.90
C GLY A 19 -23.12 -8.71 -30.58
N PRO A 20 -23.89 -8.65 -29.49
CA PRO A 20 -23.59 -9.42 -28.29
C PRO A 20 -23.71 -10.93 -28.61
N ALA A 21 -22.64 -11.68 -28.37
CA ALA A 21 -22.63 -13.14 -28.50
C ALA A 21 -23.77 -13.77 -27.68
N PRO A 22 -24.54 -14.73 -28.23
CA PRO A 22 -25.54 -15.45 -27.47
C PRO A 22 -24.88 -16.22 -26.33
N ARG A 23 -25.31 -15.89 -25.11
CA ARG A 23 -24.86 -16.50 -23.85
C ARG A 23 -25.13 -18.00 -23.88
N GLY A 24 -24.09 -18.76 -24.17
CA GLY A 24 -24.08 -20.22 -24.07
C GLY A 24 -24.33 -20.64 -22.62
N ALA A 25 -25.39 -21.43 -22.45
CA ALA A 25 -25.78 -22.11 -21.23
C ALA A 25 -24.64 -22.97 -20.68
N GLY A 26 -24.39 -22.90 -19.36
CA GLY A 26 -23.40 -23.80 -18.75
C GLY A 26 -22.98 -23.54 -17.30
N LEU A 27 -23.66 -22.71 -16.51
CA LEU A 27 -23.30 -22.48 -15.10
C LEU A 27 -24.53 -22.43 -14.16
N GLY A 28 -25.63 -23.09 -14.54
CA GLY A 28 -26.90 -23.06 -13.80
C GLY A 28 -26.96 -23.93 -12.54
N ASP A 29 -25.90 -24.68 -12.20
CA ASP A 29 -25.96 -25.70 -11.13
C ASP A 29 -24.89 -25.57 -10.04
N LEU A 30 -24.30 -24.38 -9.87
CA LEU A 30 -23.33 -24.08 -8.80
C LEU A 30 -23.83 -23.05 -7.78
N LEU A 31 -25.14 -22.77 -7.75
CA LEU A 31 -25.78 -21.86 -6.79
C LEU A 31 -26.84 -22.55 -5.90
N SER A 32 -26.69 -23.85 -5.65
CA SER A 32 -27.40 -24.53 -4.57
C SER A 32 -26.66 -24.32 -3.25
N GLY A 33 -27.00 -23.27 -2.50
CA GLY A 33 -26.40 -23.09 -1.18
C GLY A 33 -26.66 -21.80 -0.43
N THR A 34 -27.88 -21.27 -0.39
CA THR A 34 -28.30 -20.37 0.72
C THR A 34 -29.83 -20.31 0.85
N PRO A 35 -30.43 -20.74 1.96
CA PRO A 35 -31.70 -20.19 2.40
C PRO A 35 -31.50 -18.98 3.33
N ALA A 36 -32.31 -17.96 3.08
CA ALA A 36 -32.35 -16.63 3.69
C ALA A 36 -32.88 -16.62 5.15
N PRO A 37 -32.77 -15.51 5.90
CA PRO A 37 -32.95 -15.45 7.35
C PRO A 37 -34.41 -15.29 7.78
N ALA A 38 -34.79 -15.93 8.89
CA ALA A 38 -36.03 -15.65 9.61
C ALA A 38 -35.80 -14.63 10.74
N ARG A 39 -36.76 -13.71 10.92
CA ARG A 39 -36.78 -12.62 11.91
C ARG A 39 -37.98 -12.79 12.86
N ARG A 40 -37.81 -12.29 14.10
CA ARG A 40 -38.78 -12.03 15.22
C ARG A 40 -38.95 -13.23 16.19
N GLU A 41 -39.04 -13.11 17.51
CA GLU A 41 -39.02 -12.04 18.56
C GLU A 41 -38.91 -12.75 19.97
N PRO A 42 -38.96 -12.10 21.16
CA PRO A 42 -38.15 -12.47 22.34
C PRO A 42 -38.89 -12.98 23.63
N LEU A 43 -38.08 -13.23 24.70
CA LEU A 43 -38.35 -13.43 26.16
C LEU A 43 -38.84 -14.83 26.65
N PRO A 44 -38.79 -15.19 27.97
CA PRO A 44 -37.86 -14.87 29.08
C PRO A 44 -37.50 -16.07 30.04
N GLN A 45 -36.53 -15.83 30.95
CA GLN A 45 -36.31 -16.32 32.35
C GLN A 45 -36.69 -17.75 32.81
N THR A 46 -35.73 -18.46 33.45
CA THR A 46 -35.80 -19.07 34.81
C THR A 46 -34.43 -19.71 35.14
N GLY A 47 -33.78 -19.42 36.28
CA GLY A 47 -33.90 -20.14 37.57
C GLY A 47 -33.18 -21.50 37.50
N GLY A 48 -32.26 -21.96 38.35
CA GLY A 48 -31.83 -21.66 39.72
C GLY A 48 -31.21 -22.95 40.30
N GLY A 49 -30.43 -22.85 41.38
CA GLY A 49 -29.95 -23.97 42.22
C GLY A 49 -28.66 -24.66 41.74
N ALA A 50 -27.49 -24.54 42.39
CA ALA A 50 -27.12 -24.95 43.75
C ALA A 50 -27.23 -26.48 43.98
N VAL A 51 -26.08 -27.16 44.07
CA VAL A 51 -25.83 -28.24 45.03
C VAL A 51 -24.33 -28.44 45.25
N GLU A 52 -24.03 -28.66 46.53
CA GLU A 52 -22.79 -28.78 47.26
C GLU A 52 -22.57 -30.26 47.61
N GLN A 53 -21.30 -30.72 47.76
CA GLN A 53 -20.78 -31.80 48.64
C GLN A 53 -19.56 -32.51 48.03
N VAL A 54 -18.34 -32.32 48.55
CA VAL A 54 -17.68 -33.02 49.69
C VAL A 54 -17.18 -34.41 49.30
N LEU A 55 -15.85 -34.63 49.31
CA LEU A 55 -15.19 -35.67 50.14
C LEU A 55 -13.65 -35.60 50.05
N GLU A 56 -13.05 -35.80 51.21
CA GLU A 56 -11.65 -35.69 51.57
C GLU A 56 -10.98 -37.08 51.66
N SER A 57 -9.73 -37.22 51.22
CA SER A 57 -8.80 -38.24 51.74
C SER A 57 -7.33 -37.96 51.37
N PRO A 58 -6.34 -38.37 52.21
CA PRO A 58 -5.04 -37.74 52.30
C PRO A 58 -3.82 -38.60 51.87
N ALA A 59 -2.69 -37.89 51.64
CA ALA A 59 -1.27 -38.31 51.57
C ALA A 59 -0.75 -39.01 50.28
N PRO A 60 0.58 -39.00 49.97
CA PRO A 60 1.71 -38.31 50.60
C PRO A 60 2.52 -37.36 49.65
N THR A 61 3.30 -36.49 50.28
CA THR A 61 4.14 -35.44 49.68
C THR A 61 5.22 -35.99 48.74
N ARG A 62 5.12 -35.65 47.44
CA ARG A 62 6.19 -35.83 46.44
C ARG A 62 7.00 -34.53 46.35
N PRO A 63 8.34 -34.56 46.36
CA PRO A 63 9.14 -33.34 46.25
C PRO A 63 8.84 -32.64 44.92
N LYS A 64 8.38 -31.39 45.00
CA LYS A 64 8.12 -30.52 43.85
C LYS A 64 9.42 -30.35 43.06
N ALA A 65 9.49 -31.02 41.91
CA ALA A 65 10.46 -30.69 40.88
C ALA A 65 10.35 -29.19 40.58
N ALA A 66 11.47 -28.48 40.64
CA ALA A 66 11.53 -27.06 40.36
C ALA A 66 10.93 -26.78 38.97
N SER A 67 9.75 -26.16 38.96
CA SER A 67 9.10 -25.71 37.74
C SER A 67 9.92 -24.58 37.15
N ARG A 68 10.71 -24.90 36.13
CA ARG A 68 11.42 -23.94 35.29
C ARG A 68 10.36 -22.99 34.71
N PRO A 69 10.48 -21.67 34.87
CA PRO A 69 9.43 -20.76 34.40
C PRO A 69 9.27 -20.93 32.88
N PRO A 70 8.02 -20.98 32.38
CA PRO A 70 7.78 -21.09 30.95
C PRO A 70 8.42 -19.88 30.27
N ARG A 71 9.32 -20.15 29.31
CA ARG A 71 9.84 -19.11 28.41
C ARG A 71 8.64 -18.46 27.75
N GLN A 72 8.32 -17.23 28.16
CA GLN A 72 7.32 -16.41 27.49
C GLN A 72 7.78 -16.24 26.05
N ALA A 73 7.15 -16.97 25.14
CA ALA A 73 7.27 -16.70 23.72
C ALA A 73 6.74 -15.27 23.52
N SER A 74 7.65 -14.33 23.25
CA SER A 74 7.29 -12.96 22.91
C SER A 74 6.41 -13.02 21.66
N VAL A 75 5.11 -12.84 21.85
CA VAL A 75 4.16 -12.64 20.77
C VAL A 75 4.53 -11.30 20.15
N ARG A 76 5.25 -11.31 19.02
CA ARG A 76 5.52 -10.11 18.24
C ARG A 76 4.19 -9.60 17.70
N THR A 77 3.55 -8.70 18.44
CA THR A 77 2.43 -7.92 17.94
C THR A 77 2.96 -7.00 16.84
N ARG A 78 2.57 -7.29 15.60
CA ARG A 78 2.96 -6.49 14.44
C ARG A 78 2.21 -5.15 14.51
N SER A 79 2.85 -4.11 15.02
CA SER A 79 2.29 -2.76 15.03
C SER A 79 2.09 -2.29 13.58
N LYS A 80 0.93 -1.67 13.31
CA LYS A 80 0.64 -1.06 12.01
C LYS A 80 1.58 0.14 11.80
N PRO A 81 2.03 0.41 10.56
CA PRO A 81 2.82 1.62 10.27
C PRO A 81 2.00 2.87 10.61
N THR A 82 2.63 3.85 11.28
CA THR A 82 1.96 5.10 11.68
C THR A 82 1.94 6.11 10.54
N SER A 83 2.94 6.05 9.65
CA SER A 83 3.05 6.94 8.50
C SER A 83 3.24 6.14 7.22
N ALA A 84 2.92 6.76 6.08
CA ALA A 84 3.15 6.15 4.80
C ALA A 84 3.35 7.16 3.68
N VAL A 85 4.13 6.73 2.69
CA VAL A 85 4.43 7.49 1.48
C VAL A 85 3.96 6.72 0.26
N TYR A 86 3.29 7.44 -0.65
CA TYR A 86 2.76 6.91 -1.89
C TYR A 86 3.76 7.11 -3.03
N VAL A 87 4.13 6.00 -3.68
CA VAL A 87 5.16 5.94 -4.72
C VAL A 87 4.66 5.18 -5.95
N SER A 88 5.41 5.27 -7.04
CA SER A 88 5.22 4.44 -8.22
C SER A 88 5.61 2.98 -7.93
N GLN A 89 5.09 2.05 -8.74
CA GLN A 89 5.46 0.63 -8.65
C GLN A 89 6.97 0.42 -8.89
N GLY A 90 7.58 1.16 -9.82
CA GLY A 90 9.00 1.07 -10.13
C GLY A 90 9.89 1.50 -8.95
N VAL A 91 9.51 2.58 -8.26
CA VAL A 91 10.19 3.02 -7.03
C VAL A 91 10.00 1.98 -5.92
N LYS A 92 8.80 1.42 -5.74
CA LYS A 92 8.54 0.40 -4.72
C LYS A 92 9.43 -0.82 -4.88
N LEU A 93 9.57 -1.36 -6.10
CA LEU A 93 10.41 -2.52 -6.36
C LEU A 93 11.87 -2.24 -6.04
N ARG A 94 12.41 -1.12 -6.55
CA ARG A 94 13.79 -0.69 -6.24
C ARG A 94 14.02 -0.45 -4.75
N PHE A 95 13.02 0.08 -4.06
CA PHE A 95 13.05 0.32 -2.63
C PHE A 95 13.18 -0.99 -1.85
N GLU A 96 12.34 -1.98 -2.16
CA GLU A 96 12.40 -3.30 -1.52
C GLU A 96 13.75 -3.98 -1.80
N ASP A 97 14.22 -3.97 -3.06
CA ASP A 97 15.52 -4.55 -3.43
C ASP A 97 16.68 -3.91 -2.67
N TYR A 98 16.72 -2.57 -2.64
CA TYR A 98 17.74 -1.82 -1.90
C TYR A 98 17.67 -2.13 -0.41
N ARG A 99 16.46 -2.11 0.17
CA ARG A 99 16.23 -2.41 1.59
C ARG A 99 16.75 -3.80 1.95
N HIS A 100 16.43 -4.80 1.14
CA HIS A 100 16.85 -6.19 1.37
C HIS A 100 18.36 -6.37 1.24
N LYS A 101 18.99 -5.77 0.22
CA LYS A 101 20.44 -5.81 0.02
C LYS A 101 21.20 -5.10 1.15
N ALA A 102 20.72 -3.94 1.57
CA ALA A 102 21.32 -3.15 2.65
C ALA A 102 20.93 -3.63 4.06
N LYS A 103 19.97 -4.55 4.18
CA LYS A 103 19.41 -5.05 5.46
C LYS A 103 18.87 -3.91 6.36
N LYS A 104 18.24 -2.90 5.76
CA LYS A 104 17.69 -1.73 6.45
C LYS A 104 16.18 -1.86 6.67
N THR A 105 15.61 -1.09 7.58
CA THR A 105 14.15 -0.96 7.71
C THR A 105 13.59 0.06 6.73
N ASN A 106 12.27 0.09 6.52
CA ASN A 106 11.65 1.09 5.65
C ASN A 106 11.98 2.52 6.11
N LEU A 107 11.88 2.78 7.41
CA LEU A 107 12.22 4.07 8.01
C LEU A 107 13.68 4.45 7.73
N GLN A 108 14.62 3.53 7.95
CA GLN A 108 16.04 3.79 7.74
C GLN A 108 16.34 4.18 6.30
N VAL A 109 15.78 3.49 5.32
CA VAL A 109 15.98 3.83 3.90
C VAL A 109 15.40 5.21 3.57
N VAL A 110 14.22 5.56 4.10
CA VAL A 110 13.60 6.88 3.88
C VAL A 110 14.46 7.99 4.48
N LEU A 111 14.85 7.87 5.76
CA LEU A 111 15.68 8.87 6.43
C LEU A 111 17.06 9.00 5.81
N GLU A 112 17.65 7.88 5.39
CA GLU A 112 18.93 7.88 4.67
C GLU A 112 18.81 8.58 3.32
N ALA A 113 17.77 8.30 2.54
CA ALA A 113 17.56 8.95 1.25
C ALA A 113 17.45 10.47 1.40
N ILE A 114 16.70 10.93 2.40
CA ILE A 114 16.53 12.36 2.71
C ILE A 114 17.86 12.96 3.16
N THR A 115 18.58 12.31 4.07
CA THR A 115 19.87 12.79 4.58
C THR A 115 20.91 12.87 3.44
N ALA A 116 20.99 11.86 2.60
CA ALA A 116 21.93 11.80 1.48
C ALA A 116 21.66 12.85 0.40
N LYS A 117 20.40 13.30 0.28
CA LYS A 117 19.96 14.27 -0.74
C LYS A 117 19.56 15.63 -0.17
N HIS A 118 19.83 15.88 1.12
CA HIS A 118 19.38 17.09 1.82
C HIS A 118 19.79 18.40 1.11
N GLY A 119 21.04 18.49 0.64
CA GLY A 119 21.52 19.67 -0.09
C GLY A 119 20.96 19.84 -1.51
N GLN A 120 20.20 18.88 -2.02
CA GLN A 120 19.67 18.85 -3.40
C GLN A 120 18.15 18.63 -3.43
N LEU A 121 17.44 18.74 -2.29
CA LEU A 121 16.02 18.40 -2.19
C LEU A 121 15.18 19.23 -3.18
N ALA A 122 15.34 20.56 -3.13
CA ALA A 122 14.61 21.48 -3.99
C ALA A 122 14.88 21.22 -5.48
N ASP A 123 16.14 20.92 -5.84
CA ASP A 123 16.52 20.67 -7.24
C ASP A 123 15.93 19.36 -7.77
N ILE A 124 15.97 18.29 -6.95
CA ILE A 124 15.36 16.99 -7.30
C ILE A 124 13.86 17.16 -7.52
N ILE A 125 13.19 17.90 -6.64
CA ILE A 125 11.75 18.11 -6.72
C ILE A 125 11.40 18.89 -7.98
N LYS A 126 12.10 19.99 -8.26
CA LYS A 126 11.92 20.78 -9.49
C LYS A 126 12.14 19.94 -10.75
N ALA A 127 13.20 19.14 -10.79
CA ALA A 127 13.50 18.26 -11.93
C ALA A 127 12.48 17.13 -12.10
N SER A 128 11.80 16.74 -11.02
CA SER A 128 10.79 15.68 -11.04
C SER A 128 9.38 16.17 -11.38
N ALA A 129 9.16 17.49 -11.44
CA ALA A 129 7.86 18.08 -11.72
C ALA A 129 7.52 17.95 -13.22
N VAL A 130 6.45 17.23 -13.53
CA VAL A 130 5.93 17.06 -14.89
C VAL A 130 4.55 17.68 -14.96
N SER A 131 4.36 18.64 -15.88
CA SER A 131 3.05 19.21 -16.13
C SER A 131 2.17 18.18 -16.86
N THR A 132 1.02 17.87 -16.28
CA THR A 132 -0.02 17.03 -16.90
C THR A 132 -1.16 17.88 -17.46
N ALA A 133 -0.92 19.18 -17.69
CA ALA A 133 -1.92 20.05 -18.28
C ALA A 133 -2.33 19.51 -19.67
N PRO A 134 -3.64 19.38 -19.95
CA PRO A 134 -4.13 18.76 -21.19
C PRO A 134 -3.78 19.54 -22.47
N VAL A 135 -3.21 20.74 -22.35
CA VAL A 135 -2.82 21.62 -23.46
C VAL A 135 -1.38 22.07 -23.27
N GLY A 136 -0.44 21.42 -23.96
CA GLY A 136 0.99 21.74 -23.97
C GLY A 136 1.34 23.01 -24.78
N GLY A 137 0.51 24.05 -24.70
CA GLY A 137 0.67 25.30 -25.45
C GLY A 137 0.75 26.52 -24.54
N SER A 138 1.59 27.48 -24.94
CA SER A 138 1.83 28.80 -24.30
C SER A 138 0.57 29.65 -24.04
N LEU A 139 -0.61 29.20 -24.44
CA LEU A 139 -1.87 29.94 -24.38
C LEU A 139 -2.56 29.86 -23.02
N PHE A 140 -2.23 28.86 -22.19
CA PHE A 140 -2.85 28.69 -20.87
C PHE A 140 -1.78 28.68 -19.78
N PRO A 141 -1.98 29.42 -18.67
CA PRO A 141 -1.07 29.36 -17.54
C PRO A 141 -1.04 27.93 -16.98
N SER A 142 0.16 27.45 -16.65
CA SER A 142 0.32 26.14 -16.03
C SER A 142 -0.40 26.13 -14.68
N ASP A 143 -1.44 25.31 -14.56
CA ASP A 143 -2.12 25.09 -13.29
C ASP A 143 -1.17 24.34 -12.33
N PRO A 144 -0.82 24.90 -11.15
CA PRO A 144 0.01 24.22 -10.17
C PRO A 144 -0.61 22.91 -9.67
N SER A 145 -1.93 22.75 -9.79
CA SER A 145 -2.66 21.52 -9.45
C SER A 145 -2.45 20.42 -10.47
N ALA A 146 -2.04 20.76 -11.70
CA ALA A 146 -1.76 19.84 -12.79
C ALA A 146 -0.28 19.42 -12.84
N VAL A 147 0.43 19.48 -11.70
CA VAL A 147 1.83 19.04 -11.59
C VAL A 147 1.86 17.65 -10.97
N ARG A 148 2.43 16.69 -11.70
CA ARG A 148 2.73 15.36 -11.19
C ARG A 148 4.22 15.22 -10.93
N TYR A 149 4.58 14.70 -9.77
CA TYR A 149 5.98 14.46 -9.41
C TYR A 149 6.39 13.03 -9.76
N LEU A 150 7.49 12.89 -10.51
CA LEU A 150 8.05 11.59 -10.89
C LEU A 150 8.44 10.79 -9.65
N GLY A 151 8.14 9.50 -9.67
CA GLY A 151 8.27 8.63 -8.51
C GLY A 151 7.02 8.56 -7.63
N GLY A 152 6.06 9.48 -7.79
CA GLY A 152 4.74 9.42 -7.15
C GLY A 152 3.79 8.42 -7.84
N GLY A 153 2.96 7.74 -7.06
CA GLY A 153 2.00 6.74 -7.56
C GLY A 153 1.05 6.23 -6.49
N ALA A 154 0.31 5.15 -6.77
CA ALA A 154 -0.71 4.62 -5.86
C ALA A 154 -0.17 3.64 -4.80
N VAL A 155 1.13 3.30 -4.85
CA VAL A 155 1.69 2.20 -4.06
C VAL A 155 2.26 2.71 -2.74
N GLN A 156 1.85 2.10 -1.63
CA GLN A 156 2.20 2.59 -0.30
C GLN A 156 3.49 1.95 0.24
N ILE A 157 4.38 2.78 0.80
CA ILE A 157 5.47 2.38 1.68
C ILE A 157 5.14 2.87 3.08
N GLY A 158 4.72 1.96 3.95
CA GLY A 158 4.48 2.25 5.36
C GLY A 158 5.76 2.21 6.19
N PHE A 159 5.91 3.15 7.12
CA PHE A 159 6.99 3.20 8.10
C PHE A 159 6.49 3.84 9.41
N SER A 160 7.28 3.68 10.48
CA SER A 160 6.92 4.18 11.82
C SER A 160 8.04 5.08 12.34
N PRO A 161 8.05 6.38 11.99
CA PRO A 161 8.98 7.35 12.54
C PRO A 161 8.65 7.65 14.01
N THR A 162 9.62 8.13 14.77
CA THR A 162 9.38 8.73 16.10
C THR A 162 8.71 10.10 15.95
N PRO A 163 7.99 10.63 16.96
CA PRO A 163 7.38 11.97 16.89
C PRO A 163 8.37 13.09 16.52
N GLU A 164 9.60 13.04 17.04
CA GLU A 164 10.65 14.01 16.70
C GLU A 164 11.02 13.96 15.21
N GLN A 165 11.16 12.75 14.66
CA GLN A 165 11.41 12.54 13.23
C GLN A 165 10.22 13.01 12.38
N GLU A 166 8.98 12.84 12.85
CA GLU A 166 7.81 13.37 12.15
C GLU A 166 7.85 14.89 12.05
N ASN A 167 8.14 15.57 13.15
CA ASN A 167 8.28 17.02 13.16
C ASN A 167 9.37 17.51 12.20
N VAL A 168 10.50 16.79 12.10
CA VAL A 168 11.56 17.12 11.14
C VAL A 168 11.08 16.91 9.70
N LEU A 169 10.38 15.82 9.41
CA LEU A 169 9.82 15.57 8.08
C LEU A 169 8.77 16.62 7.69
N ASP A 170 7.96 17.06 8.64
CA ASP A 170 6.94 18.07 8.40
C ASP A 170 7.57 19.45 8.20
N ALA A 171 8.56 19.83 9.02
CA ALA A 171 9.31 21.08 8.84
C ALA A 171 10.01 21.16 7.47
N LEU A 172 10.63 20.05 7.02
CA LEU A 172 11.22 19.97 5.68
C LEU A 172 10.17 20.08 4.58
N GLY A 173 9.00 19.45 4.77
CA GLY A 173 7.87 19.58 3.87
C GLY A 173 7.41 21.04 3.74
N GLU A 174 7.24 21.72 4.86
CA GLU A 174 6.83 23.13 4.93
C GLU A 174 7.85 24.07 4.28
N GLU A 175 9.15 23.87 4.53
CA GLU A 175 10.23 24.64 3.88
C GLU A 175 10.18 24.52 2.35
N LEU A 176 9.83 23.33 1.85
CA LEU A 176 9.67 23.05 0.43
C LEU A 176 8.29 23.47 -0.12
N GLY A 177 7.37 23.93 0.73
CA GLY A 177 6.01 24.34 0.36
C GLY A 177 5.01 23.19 0.17
N PHE A 178 5.29 22.01 0.72
CA PHE A 178 4.43 20.83 0.62
C PHE A 178 3.81 20.43 1.97
N SER A 179 2.48 20.30 1.99
CA SER A 179 1.75 19.75 3.14
C SER A 179 1.78 18.22 3.18
N THR A 180 1.90 17.57 2.02
CA THR A 180 1.86 16.11 1.92
C THR A 180 3.26 15.52 1.75
N ARG A 181 3.67 14.67 2.70
CA ARG A 181 4.97 13.99 2.70
C ARG A 181 5.25 13.20 1.41
N SER A 182 4.22 12.60 0.82
CA SER A 182 4.39 11.80 -0.40
C SER A 182 4.86 12.61 -1.60
N THR A 183 4.46 13.88 -1.68
CA THR A 183 4.73 14.77 -2.82
C THR A 183 6.23 15.01 -3.01
N TRP A 184 6.98 15.11 -1.90
CA TRP A 184 8.42 15.42 -1.94
C TRP A 184 9.30 14.20 -1.62
N ILE A 185 8.86 13.26 -0.77
CA ILE A 185 9.64 12.06 -0.45
C ILE A 185 9.72 11.11 -1.66
N ALA A 186 8.65 10.97 -2.45
CA ALA A 186 8.64 10.04 -3.57
C ALA A 186 9.68 10.38 -4.67
N PRO A 187 9.82 11.65 -5.10
CA PRO A 187 10.93 12.09 -5.98
C PRO A 187 12.32 11.80 -5.43
N ILE A 188 12.52 12.03 -4.13
CA ILE A 188 13.81 11.78 -3.48
C ILE A 188 14.14 10.31 -3.52
N LEU A 189 13.18 9.44 -3.21
CA LEU A 189 13.35 8.00 -3.32
C LEU A 189 13.66 7.58 -4.77
N ASN A 190 12.96 8.14 -5.75
CA ASN A 190 13.24 7.88 -7.17
C ASN A 190 14.68 8.26 -7.57
N ALA A 191 15.18 9.38 -7.05
CA ALA A 191 16.52 9.89 -7.33
C ALA A 191 17.64 9.18 -6.56
N PHE A 192 17.37 8.73 -5.33
CA PHE A 192 18.32 8.06 -4.44
C PHE A 192 18.51 6.58 -4.80
N LEU A 193 17.42 5.87 -5.12
CA LEU A 193 17.47 4.42 -5.32
C LEU A 193 18.20 4.05 -6.62
N PRO A 194 19.08 3.02 -6.59
CA PRO A 194 19.82 2.59 -7.76
C PRO A 194 18.91 1.94 -8.81
N GLY A 195 19.29 2.06 -10.09
CA GLY A 195 18.56 1.47 -11.22
C GLY A 195 17.95 2.51 -12.16
N ARG A 196 17.11 2.06 -13.09
CA ARG A 196 16.40 2.95 -14.03
C ARG A 196 15.37 3.78 -13.27
N LYS A 197 15.48 5.11 -13.40
CA LYS A 197 14.57 6.08 -12.79
C LYS A 197 13.28 6.15 -13.59
N ASP A 198 12.21 6.56 -12.92
CA ASP A 198 10.97 6.91 -13.60
C ASP A 198 11.18 8.20 -14.38
N SER A 199 10.69 8.22 -15.61
CA SER A 199 10.81 9.31 -16.60
C SER A 199 9.44 9.68 -17.13
#